data_AF-A0A4Y3WA45-F1
#
_entry.id   AF-A0A4Y3WA45-F1
#
_cell.length_a   1.000
_cell.length_b   1.000
_cell.length_c   1.000
_cell.angle_alpha   90.00
_cell.angle_beta   90.00
_cell.angle_gamma   90.00
#
_symmetry.space_group_name_H-M   'P 1'
#
loop_
_entity.id
_entity.type
_entity.pdbx_description
1 polymer ?
#
loop_
_entity_poly.entity_id
_entity_poly.type
_entity_poly.pdbx_seq_one_letter_code
_entity_poly.pdbx_strand_id
1 'polypeptide(L)' 'MQATVVIPQKRNRKDQRPYDADLYKERNIIERFFNKLKQFRRVATRHDKRLVNFMGFVKLTAIAIWLR' A
#
# COMPACT_ATOMS: atom_id res chain seq x y z
N MET A 1 -15.44 16.29 6.32
CA MET A 1 -15.28 14.88 6.74
C MET A 1 -14.12 14.81 7.72
N GLN A 2 -14.35 14.40 8.97
CA GLN A 2 -13.27 14.19 9.93
C GLN A 2 -12.70 12.78 9.74
N ALA A 3 -11.36 12.64 9.72
CA ALA A 3 -10.69 11.35 9.59
C ALA A 3 -10.39 10.79 10.98
N THR A 4 -10.89 9.59 11.28
CA THR A 4 -10.62 8.89 12.54
C THR A 4 -9.25 8.21 12.49
N VAL A 5 -8.45 8.33 13.55
CA VAL A 5 -7.10 7.76 13.57
C VAL A 5 -7.14 6.31 14.06
N VAL A 6 -6.93 5.36 13.15
CA VAL A 6 -7.04 3.91 13.42
C VAL A 6 -5.69 3.20 13.56
N ILE A 7 -4.59 3.93 13.39
CA ILE A 7 -3.23 3.40 13.55
C ILE A 7 -2.97 3.09 15.05
N PRO A 8 -2.44 1.91 15.41
CA PRO A 8 -2.06 1.61 16.77
C PRO A 8 -0.94 2.53 17.24
N GLN A 9 -0.98 2.90 18.52
CA GLN A 9 0.10 3.65 19.13
C GLN A 9 1.29 2.71 19.43
N LYS A 10 2.48 3.29 19.67
CA LYS A 10 3.63 2.50 20.10
C LYS A 10 3.30 1.78 21.40
N ARG A 11 3.71 0.51 21.51
CA ARG A 11 3.47 -0.36 22.68
C ARG A 11 3.95 0.25 24.00
N ASN A 12 4.97 1.11 23.98
CA ASN A 12 5.56 1.73 25.18
C ASN A 12 4.89 3.05 25.61
N ARG A 13 3.77 3.45 25.00
CA ARG A 13 3.05 4.66 25.42
C ARG A 13 2.30 4.41 26.72
N LYS A 14 2.43 5.35 27.68
CA LYS A 14 1.78 5.28 29.01
C LYS A 14 0.26 5.24 28.94
N ASP A 15 -0.30 6.01 28.00
CA ASP A 15 -1.75 6.06 27.75
C ASP A 15 -2.01 5.58 26.33
N GLN A 16 -2.84 4.53 26.23
CA GLN A 16 -3.18 3.85 24.98
C GLN A 16 -4.60 4.24 24.59
N ARG A 17 -4.76 4.81 23.40
CA ARG A 17 -6.08 5.07 22.84
C ARG A 17 -6.70 3.78 22.31
N PRO A 18 -8.02 3.60 22.44
CA PRO A 18 -8.72 2.59 21.67
C PRO A 18 -8.60 2.89 20.18
N TYR A 19 -8.40 1.84 19.39
CA TYR A 19 -8.41 1.90 17.93
C TYR A 19 -9.11 0.65 17.41
N ASP A 20 -9.69 0.77 16.22
CA ASP A 20 -10.31 -0.38 15.55
C ASP A 20 -9.21 -1.27 14.95
N ALA A 21 -8.96 -2.39 15.63
CA ALA A 21 -7.94 -3.34 15.21
C ALA A 21 -8.31 -4.08 13.92
N ASP A 22 -9.61 -4.29 13.66
CA ASP A 22 -10.07 -5.01 12.48
C ASP A 22 -9.96 -4.11 11.25
N LEU A 23 -10.36 -2.84 11.36
CA LEU A 23 -10.12 -1.86 10.31
C LEU A 23 -8.61 -1.64 10.05
N TYR A 24 -7.77 -1.67 11.10
CA TYR A 24 -6.32 -1.57 10.92
C TYR A 24 -5.73 -2.76 10.14
N LYS A 25 -6.31 -3.97 10.27
CA LYS A 25 -5.86 -5.18 9.54
C LYS A 25 -6.09 -5.07 8.04
N GLU A 26 -7.11 -4.36 7.59
CA GLU A 26 -7.42 -4.21 6.15
C GLU A 26 -6.25 -3.62 5.36
N ARG A 27 -5.39 -2.81 6.00
CA ARG A 27 -4.15 -2.27 5.41
C ARG A 27 -3.26 -3.35 4.79
N ASN A 28 -3.24 -4.57 5.36
CA ASN A 28 -2.45 -5.68 4.85
C ASN A 28 -2.82 -6.04 3.39
N ILE A 29 -4.07 -5.84 2.97
CA ILE A 29 -4.49 -6.08 1.58
C ILE A 29 -3.74 -5.13 0.64
N ILE A 30 -3.72 -3.85 1.00
CA ILE A 30 -3.03 -2.79 0.23
C ILE A 30 -1.51 -3.03 0.25
N GLU A 31 -0.93 -3.36 1.41
CA GLU A 31 0.51 -3.66 1.52
C GLU A 31 0.91 -4.85 0.66
N ARG A 32 0.12 -5.93 0.67
CA ARG A 32 0.35 -7.10 -0.17
C ARG A 32 0.25 -6.76 -1.65
N PHE A 33 -0.70 -5.91 -2.04
CA PHE A 33 -0.81 -5.43 -3.41
C PHE A 33 0.46 -4.68 -3.85
N PHE A 34 0.93 -3.72 -3.04
CA PHE A 34 2.18 -3.01 -3.34
C PHE A 34 3.41 -3.91 -3.31
N ASN A 35 3.44 -4.93 -2.45
CA ASN A 35 4.51 -5.92 -2.45
C ASN A 35 4.56 -6.69 -3.78
N LYS A 36 3.41 -7.16 -4.27
CA LYS A 36 3.30 -7.81 -5.60
C LYS A 36 3.69 -6.85 -6.72
N LEU A 37 3.24 -5.60 -6.66
CA LEU A 37 3.56 -4.58 -7.65
C LEU A 37 5.08 -4.29 -7.73
N LYS A 38 5.78 -4.38 -6.60
CA LYS A 38 7.25 -4.26 -6.53
C LYS A 38 8.02 -5.51 -6.98
N GLN A 39 7.37 -6.66 -7.19
CA GLN A 39 8.03 -7.81 -7.82
C GLN A 39 8.40 -7.51 -9.28
N PHE A 40 7.67 -6.59 -9.92
CA PHE A 40 7.99 -6.10 -11.26
C PHE A 40 9.13 -5.09 -11.17
N ARG A 41 10.36 -5.54 -11.45
CA ARG A 41 11.60 -4.73 -11.36
C ARG A 41 11.45 -3.34 -11.99
N ARG A 42 10.83 -3.25 -13.18
CA ARG A 42 10.61 -1.99 -13.91
C ARG A 42 9.84 -0.94 -13.11
N VAL A 43 8.87 -1.40 -12.32
CA VAL A 43 8.06 -0.53 -11.46
C VAL A 43 8.81 -0.22 -10.15
N ALA A 44 9.47 -1.22 -9.55
CA ALA A 44 10.17 -1.04 -8.28
C ALA A 44 11.35 -0.05 -8.36
N THR A 45 12.15 -0.12 -9.42
CA THR A 45 13.33 0.73 -9.61
C THR A 45 13.03 2.02 -10.35
N ARG A 46 11.80 2.20 -10.85
CA ARG A 46 11.38 3.34 -11.69
C ARG A 46 12.35 3.56 -12.87
N HIS A 47 12.52 2.55 -13.72
CA HIS A 47 13.41 2.65 -14.89
C HIS A 47 12.94 3.68 -15.93
N ASP A 48 11.63 3.94 -16.02
CA ASP A 48 11.07 4.88 -16.98
C ASP A 48 11.27 6.34 -16.54
N LYS A 49 12.03 7.11 -17.33
CA LYS A 49 12.27 8.55 -17.09
C LYS A 49 11.00 9.39 -17.23
N ARG A 50 10.10 9.01 -18.16
CA ARG A 50 8.86 9.75 -18.43
C ARG A 50 7.73 9.20 -17.58
N LEU A 51 7.00 10.09 -16.90
CA LEU A 51 5.89 9.72 -16.01
C LEU A 51 4.81 8.90 -16.72
N VAL A 52 4.49 9.23 -17.97
CA VAL A 52 3.45 8.51 -18.74
C VAL A 52 3.81 7.05 -18.97
N ASN A 53 5.09 6.76 -19.26
CA ASN A 53 5.57 5.39 -19.46
C ASN A 53 5.56 4.64 -18.13
N PHE A 54 6.06 5.25 -17.06
CA PHE A 54 6.03 4.67 -15.72
C PHE A 54 4.60 4.33 -15.30
N MET A 55 3.66 5.26 -15.45
CA MET A 55 2.25 5.03 -15.12
C MET A 55 1.59 3.98 -16.02
N GLY A 56 1.99 3.89 -17.29
CA GLY A 56 1.58 2.81 -18.18
C GLY A 56 1.97 1.45 -17.62
N PHE A 57 3.23 1.28 -17.21
CA PHE A 57 3.70 0.03 -16.59
C PHE A 57 3.04 -0.25 -15.24
N VAL A 58 2.85 0.76 -14.39
CA VAL A 58 2.11 0.59 -13.12
C VAL A 58 0.71 0.04 -13.40
N LYS A 59 -0.04 0.61 -14.35
CA LYS A 59 -1.38 0.12 -14.72
C LYS A 59 -1.34 -1.30 -15.27
N LEU A 60 -0.41 -1.60 -16.18
CA LEU A 60 -0.26 -2.95 -16.73
C LEU A 60 0.03 -3.98 -15.64
N THR A 61 0.93 -3.68 -14.71
CA THR A 61 1.23 -4.58 -13.57
C THR A 61 0.05 -4.74 -12.62
N ALA A 62 -0.71 -3.67 -12.37
CA ALA A 62 -1.93 -3.75 -11.56
C ALA A 62 -2.98 -4.67 -12.21
N ILE A 63 -3.20 -4.55 -13.52
CA ILE A 63 -4.09 -5.42 -14.29
C ILE A 63 -3.59 -6.86 -14.25
N ALA A 64 -2.30 -7.10 -14.44
CA ALA A 64 -1.72 -8.45 -14.37
C ALA A 64 -1.86 -9.10 -12.98
N ILE A 65 -1.76 -8.31 -11.90
CA ILE A 65 -2.01 -8.79 -10.53
C ILE A 65 -3.49 -9.10 -10.32
N TRP A 66 -4.39 -8.33 -10.92
CA TRP A 66 -5.84 -8.51 -10.82
C TRP A 66 -6.34 -9.75 -11.58
N LEU A 67 -5.77 -10.04 -12.75
CA LEU A 67 -6.15 -11.18 -13.58
C LEU A 67 -5.57 -12.52 -13.10
N ARG A 68 -4.75 -12.51 -12.06
CA ARG A 68 -4.10 -13.69 -11.49
C ARG A 68 -4.88 -14.23 -10.30
#